data_AF-A0A953T2N1-F1
#
_entry.id   AF-A0A953T2N1-F1
#
_cell.length_a   1.000
_cell.length_b   1.000
_cell.length_c   1.000
_cell.angle_alpha   90.00
_cell.angle_beta   90.00
_cell.angle_gamma   90.00
#
_symmetry.space_group_name_H-M   'P 1'
#
loop_
_entity.id
_entity.type
_entity.pdbx_description
1 polymer ?
#
loop_
_entity_poly.entity_id
_entity_poly.type
_entity_poly.pdbx_seq_one_letter_code
_entity_poly.pdbx_strand_id
1 'polypeptide(L)'
;MNKNMKNKGFTPLEIERKRKRSRFLTGFTLIELLVVVVVIGVLAGMSFVMIHGVIDAARMARSKSFSKSIQLQLALNEVGVWRFDDDPVIPAVRGVHDASGWGNHGTLHLGP
;
A
#
# COMPACT_ATOMS: atom_id res chain seq x y z
N MET A 1 77.44 14.92 -42.35
CA MET A 1 77.52 13.72 -41.48
C MET A 1 76.13 13.46 -40.91
N ASN A 2 75.45 12.39 -41.32
CA ASN A 2 74.16 12.00 -40.75
C ASN A 2 74.17 10.48 -40.58
N LYS A 3 73.82 10.01 -39.39
CA LYS A 3 72.82 8.95 -39.21
C LYS A 3 72.31 8.98 -37.77
N ASN A 4 71.04 9.36 -37.66
CA ASN A 4 70.14 9.12 -36.54
C ASN A 4 70.05 7.63 -36.19
N MET A 5 70.08 7.31 -34.90
CA MET A 5 69.47 6.09 -34.36
C MET A 5 68.67 6.46 -33.10
N LYS A 6 67.34 6.40 -33.20
CA LYS A 6 66.42 6.51 -32.07
C LYS A 6 66.16 5.12 -31.52
N ASN A 7 66.49 4.92 -30.26
CA ASN A 7 66.31 3.68 -29.52
C ASN A 7 64.80 3.43 -29.34
N LYS A 8 64.27 2.33 -29.86
CA LYS A 8 62.87 1.93 -29.68
C LYS A 8 62.81 0.89 -28.55
N GLY A 9 62.03 1.17 -27.51
CA GLY A 9 61.76 0.24 -26.41
C GLY A 9 60.91 -0.96 -26.84
N PHE A 10 61.09 -2.08 -26.14
CA PHE A 10 60.51 -3.41 -26.41
C PHE A 10 59.17 -3.63 -25.67
N THR A 11 58.12 -2.92 -26.04
CA THR A 11 56.75 -3.29 -25.64
C THR A 11 55.82 -3.22 -26.84
N PRO A 12 55.43 -4.35 -27.45
CA PRO A 12 54.41 -4.33 -28.47
C PRO A 12 53.03 -4.30 -27.79
N LEU A 13 52.15 -3.44 -28.32
CA LEU A 13 50.75 -3.20 -27.93
C LEU A 13 50.53 -2.08 -26.89
N GLU A 14 50.94 -0.86 -27.22
CA GLU A 14 50.22 0.32 -26.74
C GLU A 14 48.85 0.38 -27.44
N ILE A 15 47.86 -0.30 -26.87
CA ILE A 15 46.47 -0.11 -27.26
C ILE A 15 46.07 1.25 -26.68
N GLU A 16 46.13 2.30 -27.50
CA GLU A 16 45.44 3.55 -27.20
C GLU A 16 43.93 3.24 -27.12
N ARG A 17 43.47 2.77 -25.97
CA ARG A 17 42.06 2.87 -25.61
C ARG A 17 41.80 4.36 -25.46
N LYS A 18 41.38 5.00 -26.55
CA LYS A 18 40.68 6.29 -26.53
C LYS A 18 39.49 6.11 -25.59
N ARG A 19 39.68 6.46 -24.32
CA ARG A 19 38.62 6.51 -23.33
C ARG A 19 37.63 7.53 -23.89
N LYS A 20 36.51 7.04 -24.40
CA LYS A 20 35.38 7.87 -24.85
C LYS A 20 34.90 8.62 -23.61
N ARG A 21 35.44 9.81 -23.40
CA ARG A 21 35.07 10.67 -22.27
C ARG A 21 33.59 10.95 -22.45
N SER A 22 32.75 10.31 -21.64
CA SER A 22 31.33 10.62 -21.56
C SER A 22 31.26 12.10 -21.22
N ARG A 23 30.90 12.92 -22.20
CA ARG A 23 30.55 14.31 -21.93
C ARG A 23 29.26 14.21 -21.14
N PHE A 24 29.35 14.36 -19.83
CA PHE A 24 28.18 14.67 -19.01
C PHE A 24 27.56 15.92 -19.63
N LEU A 25 26.37 15.76 -20.19
CA LEU A 25 25.61 16.86 -20.76
C LEU A 25 25.37 17.87 -19.63
N THR A 26 25.75 19.11 -19.90
CA THR A 26 25.73 20.24 -18.99
C THR A 26 24.28 20.58 -18.61
N GLY A 27 24.00 20.60 -17.29
CA GLY A 27 22.96 21.36 -16.57
C GLY A 27 21.51 21.34 -17.05
N PHE A 28 20.58 20.95 -16.16
CA PHE A 28 19.14 21.16 -16.33
C PHE A 28 18.80 22.65 -16.36
N THR A 29 17.87 23.03 -17.24
CA THR A 29 17.34 24.40 -17.29
C THR A 29 16.35 24.65 -16.16
N LEU A 30 16.19 25.92 -15.74
CA LEU A 30 15.19 26.28 -14.72
C LEU A 30 13.77 25.92 -15.17
N ILE A 31 13.48 26.04 -16.47
CA ILE A 31 12.15 25.74 -17.01
C ILE A 31 11.85 24.23 -17.01
N GLU A 32 12.85 23.38 -17.24
CA GLU A 32 12.69 21.93 -17.11
C GLU A 32 12.34 21.52 -15.68
N LEU A 33 13.01 22.12 -14.68
CA LEU A 33 12.67 21.83 -13.29
C LEU A 33 11.29 22.42 -12.94
N LEU A 34 11.00 23.63 -13.41
CA LEU A 34 9.73 24.32 -13.17
C LEU A 34 8.53 23.52 -13.69
N VAL A 35 8.56 23.06 -14.94
CA VAL A 35 7.42 22.32 -15.51
C VAL A 35 7.22 20.99 -14.80
N VAL A 36 8.29 20.33 -14.35
CA VAL A 36 8.20 19.04 -13.64
C VAL A 36 7.49 19.21 -12.30
N VAL A 37 7.87 20.20 -11.49
CA VAL A 37 7.20 20.42 -10.19
C VAL A 37 5.75 20.89 -10.38
N VAL A 38 5.46 21.62 -11.45
CA VAL A 38 4.08 22.02 -11.80
C VAL A 38 3.23 20.80 -12.16
N VAL A 39 3.74 19.92 -13.04
CA VAL A 39 3.01 18.71 -13.44
C VAL A 39 2.82 17.77 -12.26
N ILE A 40 3.85 17.52 -11.45
CA ILE A 40 3.74 16.68 -10.24
C ILE A 40 2.76 17.33 -9.25
N GLY A 41 2.78 18.66 -9.08
CA GLY A 41 1.87 19.38 -8.21
C GLY A 41 0.40 19.23 -8.62
N VAL A 42 0.09 19.35 -9.92
CA VAL A 42 -1.28 19.15 -10.44
C VAL A 42 -1.73 17.70 -10.25
N LEU A 43 -0.88 16.73 -10.62
CA LEU A 43 -1.20 15.31 -10.48
C LEU A 43 -1.36 14.91 -9.01
N ALA A 44 -0.50 15.39 -8.12
CA ALA A 44 -0.58 15.13 -6.68
C ALA A 44 -1.82 15.77 -6.07
N GLY A 45 -2.15 17.01 -6.46
CA GLY A 45 -3.35 17.72 -6.00
C GLY A 45 -4.65 16.98 -6.33
N MET A 46 -4.76 16.45 -7.57
CA MET A 46 -5.91 15.64 -7.97
C MET A 46 -5.96 14.29 -7.24
N SER A 47 -4.81 13.64 -7.08
CA SER A 47 -4.72 12.30 -6.47
C SER A 47 -5.00 12.29 -4.97
N PHE A 48 -4.63 13.38 -4.27
CA PHE A 48 -4.73 13.47 -2.81
C PHE A 48 -6.17 13.27 -2.31
N VAL A 49 -7.15 13.91 -2.97
CA VAL A 49 -8.57 13.86 -2.56
C VAL A 49 -9.15 12.44 -2.66
N MET A 50 -8.76 11.65 -3.66
CA MET A 50 -9.27 10.27 -3.83
C MET A 50 -8.73 9.29 -2.77
N ILE A 51 -7.51 9.50 -2.28
CA ILE A 51 -6.83 8.53 -1.41
C ILE A 51 -7.50 8.43 -0.02
N HIS A 52 -8.07 9.53 0.50
CA HIS A 52 -8.68 9.55 1.83
C HIS A 52 -9.84 8.54 1.97
N GLY A 53 -10.80 8.55 1.04
CA GLY A 53 -11.92 7.60 1.07
C GLY A 53 -11.51 6.14 0.88
N VAL A 54 -10.49 5.89 0.05
CA VAL A 54 -9.96 4.54 -0.20
C VAL A 54 -9.26 3.98 1.03
N ILE A 55 -8.49 4.80 1.76
CA ILE A 55 -7.81 4.37 2.99
C ILE A 55 -8.82 3.97 4.06
N ASP A 56 -9.86 4.77 4.28
CA ASP A 56 -10.85 4.48 5.31
C ASP A 56 -11.70 3.25 4.94
N ALA A 57 -12.08 3.11 3.67
CA ALA A 57 -12.73 1.91 3.17
C ALA A 57 -11.83 0.66 3.34
N ALA A 58 -10.53 0.77 3.05
CA ALA A 58 -9.57 -0.32 3.24
C ALA A 58 -9.39 -0.69 4.72
N ARG A 59 -9.37 0.29 5.64
CA ARG A 59 -9.33 0.05 7.09
C ARG A 59 -10.58 -0.69 7.55
N MET A 60 -11.77 -0.24 7.12
CA MET A 60 -13.02 -0.91 7.45
C MET A 60 -13.07 -2.34 6.90
N ALA A 61 -12.64 -2.55 5.66
CA ALA A 61 -12.57 -3.88 5.06
C ALA A 61 -11.61 -4.80 5.82
N ARG A 62 -10.44 -4.28 6.25
CA ARG A 62 -9.47 -5.01 7.07
C ARG A 62 -10.07 -5.40 8.42
N SER A 63 -10.74 -4.48 9.11
CA SER A 63 -11.40 -4.79 10.39
C SER A 63 -12.48 -5.86 10.23
N LYS A 64 -13.32 -5.76 9.20
CA LYS A 64 -14.33 -6.78 8.88
C LYS A 64 -13.71 -8.14 8.58
N SER A 65 -12.63 -8.17 7.79
CA SER A 65 -11.93 -9.42 7.47
C SER A 65 -11.29 -10.04 8.71
N PHE A 66 -10.73 -9.22 9.61
CA PHE A 66 -10.18 -9.68 10.86
C PHE A 66 -11.26 -10.30 11.76
N SER A 67 -12.38 -9.61 11.98
CA SER A 67 -13.51 -10.15 12.74
C SER A 67 -14.02 -11.48 12.16
N LYS A 68 -14.15 -11.57 10.83
CA LYS A 68 -14.52 -12.82 10.16
C LYS A 68 -13.50 -13.94 10.38
N SER A 69 -12.21 -13.62 10.39
CA SER A 69 -11.16 -14.63 10.63
C SER A 69 -11.24 -15.22 12.03
N ILE A 70 -11.52 -14.40 13.05
CA ILE A 70 -11.75 -14.86 14.42
C ILE A 70 -13.03 -15.70 14.49
N GLN A 71 -14.12 -15.21 13.90
CA GLN A 71 -15.39 -15.96 13.87
C GLN A 71 -15.21 -17.33 13.25
N LEU A 72 -14.51 -17.45 12.11
CA LEU A 72 -14.24 -18.74 11.48
C LEU A 72 -13.45 -19.69 12.38
N GLN A 73 -12.49 -19.18 13.16
CA GLN A 73 -11.73 -20.01 14.10
C GLN A 73 -12.59 -20.54 15.25
N LEU A 74 -13.58 -19.76 15.69
CA LEU A 74 -14.48 -20.13 16.78
C LEU A 74 -15.70 -20.93 16.31
N ALA A 75 -16.09 -20.78 15.03
CA ALA A 75 -17.31 -21.34 14.44
C ALA A 75 -17.45 -22.87 14.63
N LEU A 76 -16.35 -23.62 14.67
CA LEU A 76 -16.39 -25.08 14.83
C LEU A 76 -16.95 -25.53 16.19
N ASN A 77 -16.81 -24.71 17.23
CA ASN A 77 -17.32 -24.98 18.58
C ASN A 77 -18.30 -23.89 19.05
N GLU A 78 -18.81 -23.10 18.12
CA GLU A 78 -19.70 -21.99 18.42
C GLU A 78 -21.11 -22.50 18.68
N VAL A 79 -21.58 -22.32 19.91
CA VAL A 79 -22.93 -22.73 20.34
C VAL A 79 -23.98 -21.65 20.01
N GLY A 80 -23.56 -20.41 19.80
CA GLY A 80 -24.48 -19.30 19.47
C GLY A 80 -23.75 -18.01 19.15
N VAL A 81 -24.28 -17.25 18.18
CA VAL A 81 -23.87 -15.88 17.88
C VAL A 81 -25.07 -14.99 18.14
N TRP A 82 -25.06 -14.23 19.21
CA TRP A 82 -26.17 -13.35 19.54
C TRP A 82 -26.03 -11.98 18.87
N ARG A 83 -27.07 -11.59 18.13
CA ARG A 83 -27.18 -10.26 17.51
C ARG A 83 -28.16 -9.41 18.29
N PHE A 84 -27.75 -8.18 18.61
CA PHE A 84 -28.55 -7.25 19.43
C PHE A 84 -29.22 -6.15 18.60
N ASP A 85 -28.98 -6.14 17.28
CA ASP A 85 -29.40 -5.08 16.37
C ASP A 85 -30.77 -5.33 15.72
N ASP A 86 -31.32 -6.55 15.85
CA ASP A 86 -32.45 -7.02 15.04
C ASP A 86 -33.83 -6.79 15.69
N ASP A 87 -33.90 -6.32 16.95
CA ASP A 87 -35.14 -6.25 17.74
C ASP A 87 -35.58 -4.81 18.10
N PRO A 88 -36.82 -4.39 17.74
CA PRO A 88 -37.42 -3.15 18.22
C PRO A 88 -37.43 -3.12 19.75
N VAL A 89 -37.13 -1.96 20.34
CA VAL A 89 -37.19 -1.75 21.80
C VAL A 89 -38.67 -1.75 22.24
N ILE A 90 -39.23 -2.94 22.47
CA ILE A 90 -40.57 -3.12 23.04
C ILE A 90 -40.41 -3.51 24.51
N PRO A 91 -41.07 -2.83 25.46
CA PRO A 91 -40.84 -3.06 26.88
C PRO A 91 -41.65 -4.28 27.37
N ALA A 92 -41.02 -5.46 27.39
CA ALA A 92 -41.33 -6.53 28.36
C ALA A 92 -40.37 -7.73 28.25
N VAL A 93 -39.97 -8.14 27.04
CA VAL A 93 -38.98 -9.20 26.81
C VAL A 93 -38.35 -8.94 25.45
N ARG A 94 -37.07 -8.54 25.40
CA ARG A 94 -36.36 -8.44 24.12
C ARG A 94 -35.79 -9.82 23.82
N GLY A 95 -36.28 -10.48 22.78
CA GLY A 95 -35.59 -11.62 22.20
C GLY A 95 -34.20 -11.18 21.73
N VAL A 96 -33.22 -12.07 21.77
CA VAL A 96 -31.93 -11.89 21.09
C VAL A 96 -31.84 -12.99 20.07
N HIS A 97 -31.79 -12.60 18.80
CA HIS A 97 -31.75 -13.56 17.73
C HIS A 97 -30.35 -14.21 17.62
N ASP A 98 -30.33 -15.54 17.48
CA ASP A 98 -29.11 -16.28 17.20
C ASP A 98 -28.84 -16.25 15.70
N ALA A 99 -27.60 -15.96 15.34
CA ALA A 99 -27.10 -15.83 13.98
C ALA A 99 -26.14 -16.96 13.59
N SER A 100 -25.83 -17.86 14.53
CA SER A 100 -24.99 -19.04 14.26
C SER A 100 -25.73 -20.10 13.43
N GLY A 101 -27.07 -20.01 13.35
CA GLY A 101 -27.92 -20.95 12.59
C GLY A 101 -28.42 -22.14 13.42
N TRP A 102 -28.09 -22.21 14.70
CA TRP A 102 -28.50 -23.28 15.61
C TRP A 102 -29.84 -23.02 16.29
N GLY A 103 -30.40 -21.81 16.14
CA GLY A 103 -31.73 -21.45 16.68
C GLY A 103 -31.71 -21.18 18.19
N ASN A 104 -30.53 -20.91 18.75
CA ASN A 104 -30.32 -20.71 20.19
C ASN A 104 -30.64 -19.26 20.61
N HIS A 105 -31.89 -18.86 20.37
CA HIS A 105 -32.38 -17.53 20.70
C HIS A 105 -32.34 -17.28 22.22
N GLY A 106 -31.88 -16.09 22.61
CA GLY A 106 -31.85 -15.65 24.00
C GLY A 106 -33.04 -14.73 24.34
N THR A 107 -33.25 -14.49 25.64
CA THR A 107 -34.16 -13.43 26.13
C THR A 107 -33.36 -12.47 27.01
N LEU A 108 -33.41 -11.17 26.73
CA LEU A 108 -32.83 -10.15 27.59
C LEU A 108 -33.75 -9.89 28.78
N HIS A 109 -33.21 -10.09 29.98
CA HIS A 109 -33.85 -9.64 31.21
C HIS A 109 -33.25 -8.29 31.61
N LEU A 110 -34.08 -7.24 31.61
CA LEU A 110 -33.64 -5.86 31.86
C LEU A 110 -33.67 -5.52 33.36
N GLY A 111 -32.98 -6.32 34.18
CA GLY A 111 -32.90 -6.11 35.64
C GLY A 111 -34.27 -6.01 36.34
N PRO A 112 -34.29 -5.74 37.67
CA PRO A 112 -35.51 -5.31 38.35
C PRO A 112 -35.92 -3.87 37.97
#